data_AF-A0A800J7D3-F1
#
_entry.id   AF-A0A800J7D3-F1
#
_cell.length_a   1.000
_cell.length_b   1.000
_cell.length_c   1.000
_cell.angle_alpha   90.00
_cell.angle_beta   90.00
_cell.angle_gamma   90.00
#
_symmetry.space_group_name_H-M   'P 1'
#
loop_
_entity.id
_entity.type
_entity.pdbx_description
1 polymer ?
#
loop_
_entity_poly.entity_id
_entity_poly.type
_entity_poly.pdbx_seq_one_letter_code
_entity_poly.pdbx_strand_id
1 'polypeptide(L)'
;MRIATALFLLLSVSVANAQTPGSCELGTAQGDLSVSNVFARVFNTGSLFYGNTTTSGDGYVVPKFSGTSPMFAAGLWIGGTVDGDLRVAGSRYAGFTFWPGPLGEGAALPDPDDCSAYDRIYVVSQADVARYEGGEEPSADLAAWPVGLGAPAVTASGAP
;
A
#
# COMPACT_ATOMS: atom_id res chain seq x y z
N MET A 1 13.16 -5.97 66.60
CA MET A 1 12.93 -6.67 65.31
C MET A 1 12.32 -5.66 64.34
N ARG A 2 13.12 -5.11 63.42
CA ARG A 2 12.66 -4.11 62.44
C ARG A 2 12.26 -4.85 61.17
N ILE A 3 10.96 -4.87 60.87
CA ILE A 3 10.42 -5.49 59.66
C ILE A 3 10.58 -4.48 58.52
N ALA A 4 11.49 -4.77 57.60
CA ALA A 4 11.66 -3.99 56.38
C ALA A 4 10.61 -4.43 55.36
N THR A 5 9.64 -3.56 55.09
CA THR A 5 8.63 -3.76 54.04
C THR A 5 9.28 -3.54 52.68
N ALA A 6 9.55 -4.63 51.95
CA ALA A 6 10.02 -4.55 50.57
C ALA A 6 8.85 -4.15 49.66
N LEU A 7 8.89 -2.91 49.16
CA LEU A 7 7.95 -2.40 48.17
C LEU A 7 8.34 -2.97 46.79
N PHE A 8 7.63 -4.00 46.34
CA PHE A 8 7.77 -4.53 44.98
C PHE A 8 7.14 -3.56 43.99
N LEU A 9 7.96 -2.82 43.24
CA LEU A 9 7.52 -2.06 42.07
C LEU A 9 7.14 -3.06 40.96
N LEU A 10 5.84 -3.21 40.71
CA LEU A 10 5.33 -3.89 39.51
C LEU A 10 5.55 -2.95 38.32
N LEU A 11 6.62 -3.15 37.55
CA LEU A 11 6.72 -2.58 36.22
C LEU A 11 5.63 -3.21 35.34
N SER A 12 4.59 -2.44 35.04
CA SER A 12 3.63 -2.77 33.99
C SER A 12 4.37 -2.68 32.65
N VAL A 13 4.90 -3.81 32.19
CA VAL A 13 5.38 -3.95 30.82
C VAL A 13 4.15 -4.02 29.93
N SER A 14 3.85 -2.94 29.21
CA SER A 14 2.83 -2.95 28.16
C SER A 14 3.26 -3.98 27.12
N VAL A 15 2.60 -5.13 27.10
CA VAL A 15 2.72 -6.09 25.99
C VAL A 15 2.16 -5.40 24.76
N ALA A 16 3.03 -5.10 23.79
CA ALA A 16 2.61 -4.65 22.48
C ALA A 16 1.84 -5.81 21.83
N ASN A 17 0.51 -5.73 21.83
CA ASN A 17 -0.32 -6.67 21.08
C ASN A 17 -0.19 -6.32 19.60
N ALA A 18 0.50 -7.16 18.83
CA ALA A 18 0.41 -7.10 17.38
C ALA A 18 -1.05 -7.38 16.99
N GLN A 19 -1.61 -6.58 16.09
CA GLN A 19 -2.92 -6.88 15.50
C GLN A 19 -2.85 -8.26 14.86
N THR A 20 -3.90 -9.08 15.02
CA THR A 20 -4.02 -10.34 14.29
C THR A 20 -3.94 -10.03 12.78
N PRO A 21 -2.95 -10.57 12.05
CA PRO A 21 -2.94 -10.44 10.60
C PRO A 21 -4.25 -10.96 10.04
N GLY A 22 -4.82 -10.27 9.05
CA GLY A 22 -5.97 -10.79 8.30
C GLY A 22 -5.66 -12.17 7.69
N SER A 23 -6.71 -12.90 7.35
CA SER A 23 -6.60 -14.22 6.69
C SER A 23 -6.42 -14.13 5.16
N CYS A 24 -6.36 -12.91 4.61
CA CYS A 24 -6.03 -12.71 3.19
C CYS A 24 -4.63 -13.25 2.88
N GLU A 25 -4.49 -13.86 1.71
CA GLU A 25 -3.17 -14.11 1.14
C GLU A 25 -2.44 -12.79 0.86
N LEU A 26 -1.10 -12.86 0.82
CA LEU A 26 -0.29 -11.71 0.47
C LEU A 26 -0.56 -11.33 -0.99
N GLY A 27 -0.76 -10.03 -1.23
CA GLY A 27 -0.98 -9.51 -2.59
C GLY A 27 0.17 -9.83 -3.54
N THR A 28 -0.18 -10.11 -4.78
CA THR A 28 0.75 -10.44 -5.87
C THR A 28 0.74 -9.40 -6.99
N ALA A 29 -0.20 -8.44 -6.94
CA ALA A 29 -0.34 -7.44 -7.98
C ALA A 29 0.90 -6.55 -8.13
N GLN A 30 1.24 -6.30 -9.39
CA GLN A 30 2.35 -5.46 -9.82
C GLN A 30 1.86 -4.51 -10.91
N GLY A 31 2.28 -3.25 -10.83
CA GLY A 31 1.93 -2.20 -11.78
C GLY A 31 3.17 -1.43 -12.21
N ASP A 32 3.19 -1.00 -13.47
CA ASP A 32 4.30 -0.25 -14.05
C ASP A 32 3.81 1.15 -14.49
N LEU A 33 4.36 2.19 -13.86
CA LEU A 33 4.22 3.57 -14.31
C LEU A 33 5.32 3.86 -15.33
N SER A 34 4.92 4.21 -16.55
CA SER A 34 5.83 4.24 -17.71
C SER A 34 5.68 5.53 -18.54
N VAL A 35 5.66 6.68 -17.86
CA VAL A 35 5.32 8.00 -18.43
C VAL A 35 6.43 9.03 -18.15
N SER A 36 6.42 10.15 -18.87
CA SER A 36 7.31 11.30 -18.61
C SER A 36 8.80 10.97 -18.50
N ASN A 37 9.29 10.03 -19.32
CA ASN A 37 10.69 9.56 -19.31
C ASN A 37 11.13 8.91 -17.98
N VAL A 38 10.18 8.33 -17.24
CA VAL A 38 10.39 7.55 -16.02
C VAL A 38 9.77 6.16 -16.21
N PHE A 39 10.46 5.13 -15.73
CA PHE A 39 9.86 3.83 -15.45
C PHE A 39 9.89 3.59 -13.94
N ALA A 40 8.75 3.23 -13.37
CA ALA A 40 8.61 2.93 -11.96
C ALA A 40 7.67 1.74 -11.75
N ARG A 41 8.13 0.73 -11.03
CA ARG A 41 7.34 -0.43 -10.64
C ARG A 41 6.81 -0.28 -9.23
N VAL A 42 5.56 -0.68 -9.03
CA VAL A 42 4.87 -0.65 -7.73
C VAL A 42 4.18 -1.98 -7.46
N PHE A 43 4.03 -2.31 -6.18
CA PHE A 43 3.37 -3.52 -5.71
C PHE A 43 2.31 -3.14 -4.68
N ASN A 44 1.20 -3.89 -4.63
CA ASN A 44 0.14 -3.65 -3.65
C ASN A 44 0.49 -4.14 -2.23
N THR A 45 1.68 -4.73 -2.05
CA THR A 45 2.27 -5.09 -0.76
C THR A 45 3.00 -3.93 -0.08
N GLY A 46 2.96 -2.73 -0.67
CA GLY A 46 3.66 -1.54 -0.20
C GLY A 46 5.13 -1.46 -0.61
N SER A 47 5.66 -2.50 -1.27
CA SER A 47 6.97 -2.46 -1.93
C SER A 47 6.94 -1.53 -3.14
N LEU A 48 7.99 -0.76 -3.34
CA LEU A 48 8.16 0.14 -4.47
C LEU A 48 9.51 -0.12 -5.12
N PHE A 49 9.55 0.05 -6.45
CA PHE A 49 10.78 0.20 -7.23
C PHE A 49 11.72 -1.00 -7.27
N TYR A 50 11.31 -2.13 -6.69
CA TYR A 50 12.03 -3.38 -6.89
C TYR A 50 11.76 -3.91 -8.30
N GLY A 51 12.82 -4.15 -9.09
CA GLY A 51 12.72 -4.57 -10.49
C GLY A 51 12.37 -6.04 -10.67
N ASN A 52 12.32 -6.81 -9.57
CA ASN A 52 12.14 -8.26 -9.59
C ASN A 52 13.06 -8.89 -10.65
N THR A 53 12.51 -9.63 -11.61
CA THR A 53 13.27 -10.25 -12.71
C THR A 53 13.38 -9.38 -13.97
N THR A 54 12.71 -8.23 -14.04
CA THR A 54 12.39 -7.56 -15.32
C THR A 54 13.37 -6.45 -15.72
N THR A 55 14.37 -6.11 -14.89
CA THR A 55 15.28 -4.99 -15.17
C THR A 55 16.61 -5.12 -14.42
N SER A 56 17.25 -6.29 -14.44
CA SER A 56 18.49 -6.53 -13.66
C SER A 56 18.34 -6.24 -12.14
N GLY A 57 17.11 -6.25 -11.63
CA GLY A 57 16.77 -5.88 -10.25
C GLY A 57 16.24 -4.45 -10.04
N ASP A 58 16.27 -3.58 -11.05
CA ASP A 58 15.95 -2.14 -10.93
C ASP A 58 14.53 -1.77 -11.37
N GLY A 59 13.66 -1.43 -10.45
CA GLY A 59 12.27 -1.04 -10.76
C GLY A 59 12.05 0.47 -10.85
N TYR A 60 13.08 1.31 -10.73
CA TYR A 60 12.97 2.77 -10.87
C TYR A 60 14.08 3.32 -11.75
N VAL A 61 13.78 3.57 -13.03
CA VAL A 61 14.76 3.91 -14.06
C VAL A 61 14.49 5.31 -14.61
N VAL A 62 15.47 6.18 -14.44
CA VAL A 62 15.41 7.58 -14.88
C VAL A 62 16.79 8.02 -15.42
N PRO A 63 16.91 8.44 -16.69
CA PRO A 63 15.88 8.44 -17.73
C PRO A 63 15.40 7.03 -18.08
N LYS A 64 14.14 6.89 -18.51
CA LYS A 64 13.60 5.63 -19.01
C LYS A 64 14.51 5.06 -20.10
N PHE A 65 14.73 3.74 -20.07
CA PHE A 65 15.65 2.99 -20.95
C PHE A 65 17.16 3.26 -20.79
N SER A 66 17.58 4.16 -19.89
CA SER A 66 19.02 4.37 -19.63
C SER A 66 19.71 3.17 -18.97
N GLY A 67 18.93 2.26 -18.38
CA GLY A 67 19.46 1.22 -17.48
C GLY A 67 20.05 1.78 -16.18
N THR A 68 19.88 3.09 -15.92
CA THR A 68 20.36 3.74 -14.70
C THR A 68 19.21 3.90 -13.71
N SER A 69 19.43 3.37 -12.50
CA SER A 69 18.48 3.42 -11.41
C SER A 69 19.09 4.23 -10.25
N PRO A 70 18.53 5.40 -9.90
CA PRO A 70 18.99 6.14 -8.72
C PRO A 70 18.52 5.49 -7.41
N MET A 71 17.62 4.50 -7.47
CA MET A 71 17.02 3.88 -6.29
C MET A 71 16.68 2.42 -6.60
N PHE A 72 17.36 1.51 -5.91
CA PHE A 72 17.17 0.07 -6.08
C PHE A 72 15.80 -0.43 -5.58
N ALA A 73 15.34 0.07 -4.43
CA ALA A 73 14.04 -0.28 -3.83
C ALA A 73 13.61 0.79 -2.82
N ALA A 74 12.31 0.93 -2.61
CA ALA A 74 11.71 1.67 -1.51
C ALA A 74 10.48 0.93 -0.97
N GLY A 75 9.86 1.45 0.10
CA GLY A 75 8.64 0.89 0.64
C GLY A 75 7.79 1.94 1.36
N LEU A 76 6.48 1.78 1.29
CA LEU A 76 5.51 2.62 1.99
C LEU A 76 5.45 2.23 3.46
N TRP A 77 5.64 3.21 4.33
CA TRP A 77 5.51 3.04 5.78
C TRP A 77 4.45 4.04 6.25
N ILE A 78 3.40 3.53 6.88
CA ILE A 78 2.28 4.31 7.41
C ILE A 78 2.18 4.03 8.90
N GLY A 79 2.07 5.07 9.71
CA GLY A 79 1.91 4.93 11.15
C GLY A 79 0.98 5.98 11.73
N GLY A 80 0.35 5.64 12.84
CA GLY A 80 -0.56 6.53 13.56
C GLY A 80 -0.87 6.01 14.96
N THR A 81 -1.57 6.82 15.75
CA THR A 81 -2.00 6.46 17.09
C THR A 81 -3.50 6.18 17.09
N VAL A 82 -3.90 5.04 17.65
CA VAL A 82 -5.31 4.66 17.86
C VAL A 82 -5.49 4.35 19.34
N ASP A 83 -6.37 5.09 20.01
CA ASP A 83 -6.63 4.97 21.46
C ASP A 83 -5.37 5.07 22.35
N GLY A 84 -4.38 5.86 21.91
CA GLY A 84 -3.10 6.03 22.62
C GLY A 84 -2.01 5.03 22.23
N ASP A 85 -2.35 3.98 21.47
CA ASP A 85 -1.39 2.99 21.00
C ASP A 85 -0.84 3.31 19.61
N LEU A 86 0.48 3.18 19.45
CA LEU A 86 1.14 3.28 18.15
C LEU A 86 0.80 2.06 17.28
N ARG A 87 0.33 2.31 16.06
CA ARG A 87 0.09 1.32 15.01
C ARG A 87 0.92 1.69 13.79
N VAL A 88 1.63 0.71 13.20
CA VAL A 88 2.48 0.93 12.03
C VAL A 88 2.32 -0.22 11.05
N ALA A 89 2.15 0.11 9.78
CA ALA A 89 2.33 -0.77 8.63
C ALA A 89 3.60 -0.33 7.90
N GLY A 90 4.52 -1.26 7.71
CA GLY A 90 5.77 -1.03 7.03
C GLY A 90 6.53 -2.35 6.93
N SER A 91 7.40 -2.43 5.94
CA SER A 91 8.24 -3.61 5.72
C SER A 91 9.62 -3.20 5.26
N ARG A 92 10.57 -4.13 5.41
CA ARG A 92 11.86 -4.03 4.74
C ARG A 92 11.77 -4.87 3.45
N TYR A 93 12.84 -5.60 3.13
CA TYR A 93 12.89 -6.55 2.02
C TYR A 93 12.03 -7.82 2.23
N ALA A 94 11.35 -7.95 3.37
CA ALA A 94 10.45 -9.04 3.71
C ALA A 94 9.48 -8.58 4.81
N GLY A 95 8.49 -9.43 5.13
CA GLY A 95 7.50 -9.13 6.18
C GLY A 95 6.55 -8.00 5.76
N PHE A 96 5.98 -8.09 4.56
CA PHE A 96 5.02 -7.13 4.04
C PHE A 96 3.77 -7.07 4.92
N THR A 97 3.23 -5.86 5.08
CA THR A 97 2.13 -5.56 6.02
C THR A 97 0.97 -4.81 5.36
N PHE A 98 0.87 -4.90 4.04
CA PHE A 98 -0.27 -4.42 3.26
C PHE A 98 -0.94 -5.65 2.61
N TRP A 99 -2.25 -5.75 2.78
CA TRP A 99 -3.07 -6.85 2.26
C TRP A 99 -4.14 -6.30 1.32
N PRO A 100 -4.51 -7.08 0.29
CA PRO A 100 -5.64 -6.72 -0.55
C PRO A 100 -6.96 -6.93 0.19
N GLY A 101 -7.97 -6.15 -0.17
CA GLY A 101 -9.32 -6.27 0.37
C GLY A 101 -9.73 -5.04 1.20
N PRO A 102 -10.96 -4.56 1.08
CA PRO A 102 -11.42 -3.47 1.92
C PRO A 102 -11.58 -3.99 3.35
N LEU A 103 -11.24 -3.14 4.31
CA LEU A 103 -11.66 -3.36 5.69
C LEU A 103 -13.19 -3.22 5.75
N GLY A 104 -13.82 -4.07 6.56
CA GLY A 104 -15.23 -3.92 6.89
C GLY A 104 -15.48 -2.74 7.83
N GLU A 105 -16.76 -2.49 8.14
CA GLU A 105 -17.14 -1.45 9.11
C GLU A 105 -16.43 -1.65 10.46
N GLY A 106 -16.02 -0.55 11.09
CA GLY A 106 -15.32 -0.59 12.37
C GLY A 106 -13.92 -1.21 12.31
N ALA A 107 -13.27 -1.21 11.14
CA ALA A 107 -11.98 -1.86 10.89
C ALA A 107 -12.01 -3.39 11.07
N ALA A 108 -13.16 -4.01 10.77
CA ALA A 108 -13.24 -5.46 10.66
C ALA A 108 -12.26 -5.97 9.58
N LEU A 109 -11.58 -7.07 9.87
CA LEU A 109 -10.65 -7.68 8.91
C LEU A 109 -11.40 -8.07 7.63
N PRO A 110 -10.75 -8.01 6.46
CA PRO A 110 -11.39 -8.37 5.20
C PRO A 110 -11.82 -9.85 5.20
N ASP A 111 -12.88 -10.16 4.46
CA ASP A 111 -13.26 -11.54 4.18
C ASP A 111 -12.17 -12.22 3.34
N PRO A 112 -11.51 -13.30 3.83
CA PRO A 112 -10.47 -13.99 3.07
C PRO A 112 -10.92 -14.48 1.69
N ASP A 113 -12.21 -14.76 1.48
CA ASP A 113 -12.72 -15.24 0.20
C ASP A 113 -12.78 -14.11 -0.86
N ASP A 114 -12.80 -12.85 -0.44
CA ASP A 114 -12.94 -11.68 -1.31
C ASP A 114 -11.61 -10.96 -1.61
N CYS A 115 -10.53 -11.24 -0.86
CA CYS A 115 -9.29 -10.45 -0.97
C CYS A 115 -8.68 -10.49 -2.38
N SER A 116 -8.83 -11.61 -3.10
CA SER A 116 -8.28 -11.77 -4.46
C SER A 116 -8.87 -10.78 -5.47
N ALA A 117 -10.12 -10.37 -5.32
CA ALA A 117 -10.75 -9.36 -6.18
C ALA A 117 -10.11 -7.97 -6.04
N TYR A 118 -9.42 -7.75 -4.92
CA TYR A 118 -8.71 -6.52 -4.60
C TYR A 118 -7.19 -6.67 -4.72
N ASP A 119 -6.68 -7.84 -5.12
CA ASP A 119 -5.28 -8.05 -5.48
C ASP A 119 -5.01 -7.43 -6.86
N ARG A 120 -5.07 -6.09 -6.92
CA ARG A 120 -4.93 -5.32 -8.15
C ARG A 120 -4.31 -3.96 -7.91
N ILE A 121 -3.75 -3.39 -8.97
CA ILE A 121 -3.29 -2.00 -9.03
C ILE A 121 -4.01 -1.35 -10.20
N TYR A 122 -4.66 -0.22 -9.93
CA TYR A 122 -5.39 0.55 -10.93
C TYR A 122 -4.43 1.51 -11.64
N VAL A 123 -4.45 1.52 -12.97
CA VAL A 123 -3.67 2.46 -13.78
C VAL A 123 -4.62 3.34 -14.57
N VAL A 124 -4.69 4.61 -14.16
CA VAL A 124 -5.52 5.63 -14.82
C VAL A 124 -4.63 6.79 -15.22
N SER A 125 -4.71 7.19 -16.49
CA SER A 125 -4.01 8.34 -17.01
C SER A 125 -4.92 9.57 -17.13
N GLN A 126 -4.33 10.76 -17.21
CA GLN A 126 -5.08 11.99 -17.51
C GLN A 126 -5.84 11.87 -18.85
N ALA A 127 -5.28 11.14 -19.82
CA ALA A 127 -5.93 10.91 -21.11
C ALA A 127 -7.18 10.03 -20.99
N ASP A 128 -7.17 9.02 -20.09
CA ASP A 128 -8.35 8.20 -19.82
C ASP A 128 -9.48 9.04 -19.25
N VAL A 129 -9.17 9.92 -18.29
CA VAL A 129 -10.16 10.82 -17.68
C VAL A 129 -10.67 11.83 -18.71
N ALA A 130 -9.80 12.45 -19.51
CA ALA A 130 -10.21 13.42 -20.53
C ALA A 130 -11.13 12.81 -21.60
N ARG A 131 -10.85 11.57 -22.03
CA ARG A 131 -11.72 10.85 -22.98
C ARG A 131 -13.10 10.55 -22.37
N TYR A 132 -13.12 10.09 -21.11
CA TYR A 132 -14.37 9.85 -20.39
C TYR A 132 -15.20 11.14 -20.22
N GLU A 133 -14.58 12.25 -19.83
CA GLU A 133 -15.23 13.56 -19.76
C GLU A 133 -15.73 14.06 -21.12
N GLY A 134 -15.05 13.67 -22.21
CA GLY A 134 -15.47 13.91 -23.59
C GLY A 134 -16.65 13.06 -24.07
N GLY A 135 -17.14 12.13 -23.25
CA GLY A 135 -18.27 11.25 -23.56
C GLY A 135 -17.91 9.91 -24.17
N GLU A 136 -16.62 9.52 -24.16
CA GLU A 136 -16.20 8.17 -24.55
C GLU A 136 -16.37 7.16 -23.40
N GLU A 137 -16.38 5.87 -23.75
CA GLU A 137 -16.36 4.80 -22.76
C GLU A 137 -15.06 4.84 -21.92
N PRO A 138 -15.17 4.68 -20.59
CA PRO A 138 -14.02 4.68 -19.70
C PRO A 138 -13.12 3.47 -19.96
N SER A 139 -11.81 3.60 -19.65
CA SER A 139 -10.94 2.44 -19.57
C SER A 139 -11.43 1.49 -18.46
N ALA A 140 -11.06 0.20 -18.53
CA ALA A 140 -11.49 -0.78 -17.54
C ALA A 140 -11.12 -0.39 -16.09
N ASP A 141 -9.94 0.19 -15.90
CA ASP A 141 -9.49 0.66 -14.58
C ASP A 141 -10.23 1.93 -14.13
N LEU A 142 -10.55 2.85 -15.05
CA LEU A 142 -11.34 4.03 -14.73
C LEU A 142 -12.80 3.64 -14.40
N ALA A 143 -13.36 2.68 -15.13
CA ALA A 143 -14.72 2.16 -14.91
C ALA A 143 -14.86 1.48 -13.54
N ALA A 144 -13.82 0.77 -13.11
CA ALA A 144 -13.79 0.06 -11.84
C ALA A 144 -13.18 0.89 -10.70
N TRP A 145 -12.88 2.18 -10.92
CA TRP A 145 -12.14 3.01 -9.98
C TRP A 145 -12.83 3.05 -8.60
N PRO A 146 -12.14 2.72 -7.49
CA PRO A 146 -12.79 2.38 -6.24
C PRO A 146 -13.07 3.61 -5.37
N VAL A 147 -13.80 4.60 -5.91
CA VAL A 147 -14.17 5.83 -5.18
C VAL A 147 -14.90 5.54 -3.87
N GLY A 148 -15.75 4.50 -3.86
CA GLY A 148 -16.48 4.06 -2.67
C GLY A 148 -15.58 3.52 -1.56
N LEU A 149 -14.33 3.18 -1.87
CA LEU A 149 -13.30 2.75 -0.91
C LEU A 149 -12.31 3.87 -0.58
N GLY A 150 -12.62 5.11 -0.95
CA GLY A 150 -11.80 6.28 -0.64
C GLY A 150 -10.73 6.62 -1.68
N ALA A 151 -10.74 6.00 -2.87
CA ALA A 151 -9.88 6.45 -3.96
C ALA A 151 -10.27 7.88 -4.38
N PRO A 152 -9.28 8.77 -4.63
CA PRO A 152 -9.56 10.15 -5.00
C PRO A 152 -10.28 10.21 -6.35
N ALA A 153 -11.30 11.06 -6.45
CA ALA A 153 -11.91 11.44 -7.71
C ALA A 153 -11.35 12.81 -8.10
N VAL A 154 -10.73 12.90 -9.28
CA VAL A 154 -10.23 14.16 -9.84
C VAL A 154 -10.63 14.26 -11.30
N THR A 155 -10.92 15.48 -11.75
CA THR A 155 -11.16 15.81 -13.15
C THR A 155 -9.87 15.72 -13.98
N ALA A 156 -9.98 15.74 -15.30
CA ALA A 156 -8.80 15.79 -16.18
C ALA A 156 -7.90 17.01 -15.92
N SER A 157 -8.45 18.09 -15.36
CA SER A 157 -7.70 19.28 -14.96
C SER A 157 -6.96 19.13 -13.61
N GLY A 158 -7.18 18.03 -12.89
CA GLY A 158 -6.65 17.80 -11.56
C GLY A 158 -7.46 18.47 -10.43
N ALA A 159 -8.61 19.07 -10.74
CA ALA A 159 -9.53 19.56 -9.73
C ALA A 159 -10.28 18.38 -9.07
N PRO A 160 -10.46 18.37 -7.73
CA PRO A 160 -11.23 17.35 -7.03
C PRO A 160 -12.73 17.42 -7.33
#